data_AF-A0A1M7L6Q9-F1
#
_entry.id   AF-A0A1M7L6Q9-F1
#
_cell.length_a   1.000
_cell.length_b   1.000
_cell.length_c   1.000
_cell.angle_alpha   90.00
_cell.angle_beta   90.00
_cell.angle_gamma   90.00
#
_symmetry.space_group_name_H-M   'P 1'
#
loop_
_entity.id
_entity.type
_entity.pdbx_description
1 polymer ?
#
loop_
_entity_poly.entity_id
_entity_poly.type
_entity_poly.pdbx_seq_one_letter_code
_entity_poly.pdbx_strand_id
1 'polypeptide(L)'
;MYSTNGPRLKDGGDEPEEAGMLMFQNFEDNNNSKAFGGRIGLLPFADSSTEVGFSAYSTNGVGNADSEYEDIGAFLYALDFSFVKQISALKGFIDVKGQYNNSNVDDATFIEMHEDGDEEEYTFDNKSNSFYAQLSYRPTMASSDFLKKMELVGRFSNFNAPEGAEWEEQADQYAFGLNYWLTWRSVVKVAYQTTDSVGGHDGGGTTDGFFVHWAIGF
;
A
#
# COMPACT_ATOMS: atom_id res chain seq x y z
N MET A 1 -11.17 -13.39 -9.71
CA MET A 1 -9.89 -14.09 -9.85
C MET A 1 -9.27 -13.69 -11.18
N TYR A 2 -7.95 -13.61 -11.24
CA TYR A 2 -7.19 -13.25 -12.42
C TYR A 2 -5.85 -13.99 -12.43
N SER A 3 -5.19 -13.98 -13.59
CA SER A 3 -3.81 -14.45 -13.75
C SER A 3 -3.02 -13.41 -14.55
N THR A 4 -1.78 -13.17 -14.14
CA THR A 4 -0.87 -12.20 -14.76
C THR A 4 0.54 -12.77 -14.79
N ASN A 5 1.47 -12.07 -15.42
CA ASN A 5 2.88 -12.24 -15.13
C ASN A 5 3.14 -11.88 -13.66
N GLY A 6 4.05 -12.61 -13.01
CA GLY A 6 4.44 -12.36 -11.62
C GLY A 6 5.25 -11.08 -11.49
N PRO A 7 5.41 -10.54 -10.25
CA PRO A 7 6.39 -9.50 -10.02
C PRO A 7 7.79 -10.05 -10.29
N ARG A 8 8.72 -9.15 -10.59
CA ARG A 8 10.14 -9.48 -10.70
C ARG A 8 10.83 -9.19 -9.36
N LEU A 9 11.65 -10.11 -8.90
CA LEU A 9 12.56 -9.88 -7.77
C LEU A 9 13.67 -8.92 -8.23
N LYS A 10 13.96 -7.90 -7.43
CA LYS A 10 15.23 -7.17 -7.51
C LYS A 10 16.29 -8.05 -6.85
N ASP A 11 17.27 -8.49 -7.63
CA ASP A 11 18.34 -9.41 -7.21
C ASP A 11 19.58 -8.68 -6.66
N GLY A 12 19.56 -7.34 -6.62
CA GLY A 12 20.69 -6.52 -6.18
C GLY A 12 21.73 -6.25 -7.27
N GLY A 13 21.58 -6.79 -8.48
CA GLY A 13 22.59 -6.62 -9.54
C GLY A 13 22.69 -5.20 -10.11
N ASP A 14 21.56 -4.48 -10.15
CA ASP A 14 21.51 -3.07 -10.60
C ASP A 14 21.54 -2.08 -9.42
N GLU A 15 20.82 -2.40 -8.34
CA GLU A 15 20.65 -1.59 -7.12
C GLU A 15 20.78 -2.55 -5.92
N PRO A 16 22.00 -2.75 -5.37
CA PRO A 16 22.26 -3.70 -4.28
C PRO A 16 21.35 -3.47 -3.07
N GLU A 17 21.08 -2.21 -2.75
CA GLU A 17 20.29 -1.83 -1.57
C GLU A 17 18.80 -2.21 -1.69
N GLU A 18 18.34 -2.54 -2.89
CA GLU A 18 16.96 -2.92 -3.18
C GLU A 18 16.77 -4.45 -3.34
N ALA A 19 17.81 -5.24 -3.02
CA ALA A 19 17.74 -6.69 -3.10
C ALA A 19 16.56 -7.26 -2.28
N GLY A 20 15.83 -8.18 -2.90
CA GLY A 20 14.63 -8.80 -2.34
C GLY A 20 13.33 -8.02 -2.53
N MET A 21 13.35 -6.80 -3.09
CA MET A 21 12.12 -6.08 -3.42
C MET A 21 11.36 -6.70 -4.59
N LEU A 22 10.02 -6.65 -4.54
CA LEU A 22 9.16 -7.07 -5.65
C LEU A 22 8.79 -5.88 -6.54
N MET A 23 9.13 -5.97 -7.82
CA MET A 23 8.76 -5.01 -8.85
C MET A 23 7.53 -5.49 -9.63
N PHE A 24 6.42 -4.75 -9.51
CA PHE A 24 5.16 -5.06 -10.21
C PHE A 24 4.99 -4.32 -11.55
N GLN A 25 5.90 -3.40 -11.90
CA GLN A 25 5.86 -2.61 -13.13
C GLN A 25 6.69 -3.26 -14.25
N ASN A 26 6.61 -4.59 -14.38
CA ASN A 26 7.30 -5.35 -15.41
C ASN A 26 6.33 -5.73 -16.54
N PHE A 27 6.62 -5.28 -17.76
CA PHE A 27 5.81 -5.62 -18.95
C PHE A 27 6.39 -6.78 -19.75
N GLU A 28 7.63 -7.17 -19.45
CA GLU A 28 8.34 -8.29 -20.07
C GLU A 28 8.39 -9.47 -19.09
N ASP A 29 8.21 -10.68 -19.62
CA ASP A 29 8.32 -11.92 -18.86
C ASP A 29 9.79 -12.13 -18.49
N ASN A 30 10.07 -12.30 -17.20
CA ASN A 30 11.38 -12.68 -16.69
C ASN A 30 11.55 -14.20 -16.57
N ASN A 31 10.46 -14.95 -16.45
CA ASN A 31 10.42 -16.41 -16.43
C ASN A 31 9.05 -16.94 -16.94
N ASN A 32 8.86 -18.27 -16.88
CA ASN A 32 7.60 -18.91 -17.27
C ASN A 32 6.53 -18.95 -16.16
N SER A 33 6.88 -18.56 -14.93
CA SER A 33 5.98 -18.54 -13.80
C SER A 33 4.88 -17.50 -13.99
N LYS A 34 3.70 -17.79 -13.45
CA LYS A 34 2.55 -16.90 -13.49
C LYS A 34 2.07 -16.65 -12.08
N ALA A 35 1.45 -15.50 -11.91
CA ALA A 35 0.80 -15.18 -10.67
C ALA A 35 -0.70 -15.37 -10.78
N PHE A 36 -1.29 -15.78 -9.66
CA PHE A 36 -2.71 -15.99 -9.50
C PHE A 36 -3.20 -15.15 -8.34
N GLY A 37 -4.23 -14.36 -8.59
CA GLY A 37 -4.77 -13.44 -7.61
C GLY A 37 -6.28 -13.37 -7.63
N GLY A 38 -6.84 -12.95 -6.50
CA GLY A 38 -8.27 -12.77 -6.37
C GLY A 38 -8.63 -12.00 -5.11
N ARG A 39 -9.86 -11.48 -5.13
CA ARG A 39 -10.46 -10.84 -3.97
C ARG A 39 -11.89 -11.35 -3.81
N ILE A 40 -12.28 -11.58 -2.56
CA ILE A 40 -13.64 -11.86 -2.15
C ILE A 40 -14.06 -10.77 -1.16
N GLY A 41 -15.26 -10.20 -1.34
CA GLY A 41 -15.85 -9.23 -0.44
C GLY A 41 -17.17 -9.73 0.12
N LEU A 42 -17.40 -9.50 1.42
CA LEU A 42 -18.63 -9.81 2.12
C LEU A 42 -19.31 -8.52 2.55
N LEU A 43 -20.60 -8.37 2.20
CA LEU A 43 -21.45 -7.27 2.60
C LEU A 43 -22.44 -7.76 3.68
N PRO A 44 -22.09 -7.76 4.97
CA PRO A 44 -22.89 -8.42 6.00
C PRO A 44 -24.23 -7.74 6.31
N PHE A 45 -24.40 -6.47 5.92
CA PHE A 45 -25.64 -5.71 6.17
C PHE A 45 -26.46 -5.54 4.89
N ALA A 46 -27.78 -5.58 5.04
CA ALA A 46 -28.74 -5.47 3.94
C ALA A 46 -28.71 -4.09 3.24
N ASP A 47 -28.15 -3.07 3.89
CA ASP A 47 -27.95 -1.75 3.30
C ASP A 47 -26.62 -1.60 2.56
N SER A 48 -25.83 -2.68 2.48
CA SER A 48 -24.50 -2.73 1.85
C SER A 48 -23.54 -1.65 2.38
N SER A 49 -23.80 -1.13 3.57
CA SER A 49 -22.99 -0.05 4.15
C SER A 49 -21.63 -0.54 4.65
N THR A 50 -21.46 -1.84 4.87
CA THR A 50 -20.20 -2.44 5.32
C THR A 50 -19.74 -3.48 4.33
N GLU A 51 -18.45 -3.47 4.03
CA GLU A 51 -17.73 -4.53 3.33
C GLU A 51 -16.54 -5.01 4.16
N VAL A 52 -16.33 -6.32 4.18
CA VAL A 52 -15.09 -6.96 4.64
C VAL A 52 -14.53 -7.75 3.47
N GLY A 53 -13.30 -7.43 3.07
CA GLY A 53 -12.61 -8.07 1.96
C GLY A 53 -11.43 -8.91 2.39
N PHE A 54 -11.17 -9.96 1.62
CA PHE A 54 -9.93 -10.70 1.64
C PHE A 54 -9.39 -10.80 0.21
N SER A 55 -8.13 -10.41 0.04
CA SER A 55 -7.40 -10.55 -1.21
C SER A 55 -6.21 -11.47 -1.00
N ALA A 56 -5.89 -12.28 -2.01
CA ALA A 56 -4.69 -13.09 -2.03
C ALA A 56 -4.08 -13.07 -3.43
N TYR A 57 -2.76 -13.18 -3.47
CA TYR A 57 -1.94 -13.20 -4.66
C TYR A 57 -0.76 -14.14 -4.43
N SER A 58 -0.47 -15.03 -5.37
CA SER A 58 0.61 -15.99 -5.23
C SER A 58 1.29 -16.28 -6.56
N THR A 59 2.59 -16.49 -6.52
CA THR A 59 3.40 -17.02 -7.61
C THR A 59 4.51 -17.91 -7.06
N ASN A 60 5.02 -18.80 -7.88
CA ASN A 60 6.07 -19.77 -7.53
C ASN A 60 7.44 -19.43 -8.12
N GLY A 61 7.59 -18.24 -8.73
CA GLY A 61 8.86 -17.83 -9.29
C GLY A 61 8.87 -16.34 -9.65
N VAL A 62 9.69 -15.57 -8.96
CA VAL A 62 9.85 -14.12 -9.17
C VAL A 62 11.21 -13.74 -9.76
N GLY A 63 12.19 -14.66 -9.79
CA GLY A 63 13.50 -14.41 -10.40
C GLY A 63 13.54 -14.63 -11.92
N ASN A 64 14.65 -14.25 -12.54
CA ASN A 64 14.88 -14.47 -13.95
C ASN A 64 15.03 -15.97 -14.27
N ALA A 65 14.61 -16.39 -15.45
CA ALA A 65 14.87 -17.74 -15.94
C ALA A 65 16.37 -18.05 -15.94
N ASP A 66 16.73 -19.29 -15.60
CA ASP A 66 18.12 -19.76 -15.52
C ASP A 66 18.97 -19.03 -14.45
N SER A 67 18.34 -18.37 -13.46
CA SER A 67 19.01 -17.75 -12.31
C SER A 67 18.78 -18.54 -11.02
N GLU A 68 19.62 -18.32 -10.01
CA GLU A 68 19.44 -18.91 -8.67
C GLU A 68 18.15 -18.46 -7.97
N TYR A 69 17.54 -17.37 -8.43
CA TYR A 69 16.30 -16.81 -7.91
C TYR A 69 15.04 -17.28 -8.67
N GLU A 70 15.17 -18.11 -9.72
CA GLU A 70 14.07 -18.47 -10.63
C GLU A 70 12.84 -18.99 -9.88
N ASP A 71 13.07 -19.87 -8.89
CA ASP A 71 12.06 -20.58 -8.10
C ASP A 71 11.68 -19.88 -6.78
N ILE A 72 12.11 -18.63 -6.57
CA ILE A 72 11.68 -17.86 -5.39
C ILE A 72 10.20 -17.55 -5.51
N GLY A 73 9.39 -18.08 -4.61
CA GLY A 73 7.96 -17.83 -4.54
C GLY A 73 7.61 -16.53 -3.83
N ALA A 74 6.38 -16.07 -4.05
CA ALA A 74 5.80 -14.97 -3.29
C ALA A 74 4.33 -15.24 -2.97
N PHE A 75 3.93 -14.95 -1.74
CA PHE A 75 2.56 -14.99 -1.27
C PHE A 75 2.20 -13.67 -0.59
N LEU A 76 1.24 -12.96 -1.18
CA LEU A 76 0.72 -11.70 -0.68
C LEU A 76 -0.75 -11.87 -0.30
N TYR A 77 -1.16 -11.26 0.79
CA TYR A 77 -2.57 -11.20 1.16
C TYR A 77 -2.94 -9.85 1.79
N ALA A 78 -4.22 -9.52 1.71
CA ALA A 78 -4.76 -8.32 2.32
C ALA A 78 -6.13 -8.58 2.95
N LEU A 79 -6.36 -7.93 4.09
CA LEU A 79 -7.65 -7.84 4.75
C LEU A 79 -8.11 -6.39 4.68
N ASP A 80 -9.28 -6.15 4.10
CA ASP A 80 -9.81 -4.79 3.93
C ASP A 80 -11.20 -4.64 4.57
N PHE A 81 -11.49 -3.43 5.02
CA PHE A 81 -12.75 -3.04 5.65
C PHE A 81 -13.21 -1.70 5.07
N SER A 82 -14.49 -1.59 4.80
CA SER A 82 -15.13 -0.35 4.38
C SER A 82 -16.48 -0.21 5.08
N PHE A 83 -16.75 0.95 5.68
CA PHE A 83 -18.05 1.33 6.21
C PHE A 83 -18.44 2.71 5.71
N VAL A 84 -19.53 2.78 4.96
CA VAL A 84 -19.96 3.97 4.24
C VAL A 84 -21.45 4.18 4.49
N LYS A 85 -21.81 5.18 5.30
CA LYS A 85 -23.21 5.38 5.70
C LYS A 85 -23.56 6.80 6.10
N GLN A 86 -24.78 7.20 5.75
CA GLN A 86 -25.41 8.39 6.32
C GLN A 86 -25.94 8.09 7.72
N ILE A 87 -25.43 8.79 8.73
CA ILE A 87 -25.85 8.66 10.12
C ILE A 87 -26.70 9.88 10.50
N SER A 88 -28.02 9.68 10.61
CA SER A 88 -28.98 10.74 10.93
C SER A 88 -28.68 11.47 12.24
N ALA A 89 -28.24 10.75 13.27
CA ALA A 89 -27.86 11.34 14.56
C ALA A 89 -26.69 12.33 14.45
N LEU A 90 -25.80 12.11 13.47
CA LEU A 90 -24.66 12.98 13.20
C LEU A 90 -24.95 13.98 12.08
N LYS A 91 -26.16 13.98 11.49
CA LYS A 91 -26.54 14.87 10.39
C LYS A 91 -25.57 14.84 9.20
N GLY A 92 -24.96 13.68 8.95
CA GLY A 92 -23.93 13.58 7.95
C GLY A 92 -23.62 12.16 7.50
N PHE A 93 -22.65 12.08 6.61
CA PHE A 93 -22.13 10.87 6.01
C PHE A 93 -20.78 10.53 6.65
N ILE A 94 -20.59 9.27 7.01
CA ILE A 94 -19.34 8.72 7.51
C ILE A 94 -18.81 7.72 6.51
N ASP A 95 -17.52 7.81 6.22
CA ASP A 95 -16.75 6.82 5.46
C ASP A 95 -15.56 6.38 6.33
N VAL A 96 -15.50 5.10 6.69
CA VAL A 96 -14.39 4.47 7.40
C VAL A 96 -13.81 3.40 6.50
N LYS A 97 -12.49 3.44 6.28
CA LYS A 97 -11.79 2.41 5.52
C LYS A 97 -10.55 1.95 6.26
N GLY A 98 -10.18 0.70 6.06
CA GLY A 98 -8.88 0.23 6.49
C GLY A 98 -8.44 -0.98 5.69
N GLN A 99 -7.14 -1.22 5.65
CA GLN A 99 -6.57 -2.38 5.01
C GLN A 99 -5.27 -2.77 5.71
N TYR A 100 -5.09 -4.05 5.93
CA TYR A 100 -3.82 -4.66 6.30
C TYR A 100 -3.32 -5.46 5.11
N ASN A 101 -2.04 -5.32 4.77
CA ASN A 101 -1.36 -6.08 3.73
C ASN A 101 -0.17 -6.81 4.33
N ASN A 102 0.11 -7.99 3.79
CA ASN A 102 1.31 -8.74 4.08
C ASN A 102 1.89 -9.28 2.77
N SER A 103 3.21 -9.28 2.68
CA SER A 103 3.97 -9.89 1.60
C SER A 103 5.00 -10.81 2.22
N ASN A 104 5.01 -12.06 1.77
CA ASN A 104 6.00 -13.06 2.13
C ASN A 104 6.66 -13.54 0.84
N VAL A 105 7.96 -13.34 0.73
CA VAL A 105 8.80 -13.84 -0.36
C VAL A 105 9.68 -14.94 0.21
N ASP A 106 9.83 -16.04 -0.53
CA ASP A 106 10.64 -17.16 -0.06
C ASP A 106 12.10 -16.73 0.18
N ASP A 107 12.77 -17.42 1.09
CA ASP A 107 14.15 -17.12 1.47
C ASP A 107 15.09 -17.20 0.26
N ALA A 108 15.95 -16.19 0.13
CA ALA A 108 17.00 -16.11 -0.87
C ALA A 108 18.31 -15.64 -0.22
N THR A 109 19.42 -15.89 -0.90
CA THR A 109 20.74 -15.36 -0.53
C THR A 109 21.09 -14.27 -1.53
N PHE A 110 21.49 -13.10 -1.04
CA PHE A 110 21.87 -11.94 -1.84
C PHE A 110 23.34 -11.61 -1.62
N ILE A 111 23.91 -10.78 -2.49
CA ILE A 111 25.30 -10.34 -2.40
C ILE A 111 25.32 -8.86 -2.01
N GLU A 112 25.97 -8.55 -0.89
CA GLU A 112 26.31 -7.19 -0.48
C GLU A 112 27.73 -6.87 -0.97
N MET A 113 27.90 -5.71 -1.62
CA MET A 113 29.22 -5.22 -2.03
C MET A 113 29.72 -4.18 -1.02
N HIS A 114 30.77 -4.51 -0.28
CA HIS A 114 31.40 -3.60 0.67
C HIS A 114 32.20 -2.51 -0.05
N GLU A 115 32.42 -1.36 0.61
CA GLU A 115 33.15 -0.22 0.04
C GLU A 115 34.59 -0.55 -0.38
N ASP A 116 35.18 -1.62 0.18
CA ASP A 116 36.51 -2.13 -0.15
C ASP A 116 36.52 -3.13 -1.32
N GLY A 117 35.35 -3.47 -1.86
CA GLY A 117 35.16 -4.36 -3.01
C GLY A 117 35.03 -5.84 -2.64
N ASP A 118 34.93 -6.16 -1.35
CA ASP A 118 34.63 -7.53 -0.91
C ASP A 118 33.12 -7.83 -1.06
N GLU A 119 32.83 -9.03 -1.55
CA GLU A 119 31.45 -9.54 -1.69
C GLU A 119 31.12 -10.41 -0.47
N GLU A 120 30.01 -10.12 0.20
CA GLU A 120 29.48 -10.92 1.30
C GLU A 120 28.08 -11.43 0.97
N GLU A 121 27.87 -12.74 1.19
CA GLU A 121 26.55 -13.34 1.07
C GLU A 121 25.74 -13.05 2.34
N TYR A 122 24.51 -12.56 2.16
CA TYR A 122 23.59 -12.34 3.25
C TYR A 122 22.19 -12.87 2.93
N THR A 123 21.40 -13.09 3.98
CA THR A 123 20.01 -13.54 3.87
C THR A 123 19.18 -12.90 4.98
N PHE A 124 17.89 -12.71 4.72
CA PHE A 124 16.96 -12.10 5.65
C PHE A 124 15.55 -12.69 5.46
N ASP A 125 14.69 -12.54 6.48
CA ASP A 125 13.30 -12.96 6.38
C ASP A 125 12.52 -11.95 5.55
N ASN A 126 12.29 -12.24 4.27
CA ASN A 126 11.68 -11.31 3.32
C ASN A 126 10.15 -11.19 3.49
N LYS A 127 9.77 -10.65 4.65
CA LYS A 127 8.39 -10.38 5.05
C LYS A 127 8.18 -8.89 5.28
N SER A 128 7.28 -8.30 4.52
CA SER A 128 6.82 -6.92 4.75
C SER A 128 5.34 -6.87 5.06
N ASN A 129 4.93 -5.83 5.77
CA ASN A 129 3.52 -5.58 6.04
C ASN A 129 3.20 -4.09 6.05
N SER A 130 1.96 -3.75 5.73
CA SER A 130 1.46 -2.38 5.86
C SER A 130 0.05 -2.37 6.39
N PHE A 131 -0.31 -1.24 7.00
CA PHE A 131 -1.65 -0.99 7.48
C PHE A 131 -2.07 0.44 7.14
N TYR A 132 -3.35 0.66 6.87
CA TYR A 132 -3.93 1.99 6.99
C TYR A 132 -5.34 1.95 7.57
N ALA A 133 -5.72 3.06 8.21
CA ALA A 133 -7.08 3.37 8.60
C ALA A 133 -7.41 4.82 8.23
N GLN A 134 -8.59 5.04 7.68
CA GLN A 134 -9.09 6.34 7.25
C GLN A 134 -10.50 6.55 7.78
N LEU A 135 -10.78 7.78 8.22
CA LEU A 135 -12.12 8.26 8.56
C LEU A 135 -12.38 9.55 7.78
N SER A 136 -13.54 9.63 7.13
CA SER A 136 -14.08 10.89 6.63
C SER A 136 -15.47 11.17 7.17
N TYR A 137 -15.77 12.46 7.30
CA TYR A 137 -17.07 12.95 7.73
C TYR A 137 -17.51 14.14 6.88
N ARG A 138 -18.73 14.06 6.35
CA ARG A 138 -19.38 15.10 5.57
C ARG A 138 -20.75 15.46 6.18
N PRO A 139 -20.97 16.68 6.70
CA PRO A 139 -22.23 17.08 7.33
C PRO A 139 -23.30 17.43 6.27
N THR A 140 -23.73 16.44 5.49
CA THR A 140 -24.65 16.60 4.35
C THR A 140 -26.02 17.18 4.73
N MET A 141 -26.41 17.10 6.01
CA MET A 141 -27.69 17.62 6.53
C MET A 141 -27.52 18.92 7.34
N ALA A 142 -26.36 19.57 7.28
CA ALA A 142 -26.15 20.89 7.86
C ALA A 142 -27.09 21.94 7.23
N SER A 143 -27.43 23.01 7.95
CA SER A 143 -28.24 24.10 7.39
C SER A 143 -27.46 24.93 6.36
N SER A 144 -26.16 25.10 6.56
CA SER A 144 -25.27 25.87 5.69
C SER A 144 -24.91 25.08 4.43
N ASP A 145 -25.17 25.65 3.26
CA ASP A 145 -24.80 25.06 1.96
C ASP A 145 -23.28 24.92 1.78
N PHE A 146 -22.51 25.79 2.44
CA PHE A 146 -21.06 25.66 2.49
C PHE A 146 -20.64 24.39 3.24
N LEU A 147 -21.20 24.15 4.43
CA LEU A 147 -20.85 22.99 5.25
C LEU A 147 -21.25 21.66 4.60
N LYS A 148 -22.41 21.61 3.92
CA LYS A 148 -22.85 20.40 3.18
C LYS A 148 -21.83 19.93 2.12
N LYS A 149 -20.96 20.85 1.66
CA LYS A 149 -19.94 20.61 0.64
C LYS A 149 -18.56 20.31 1.24
N MET A 150 -18.38 20.46 2.54
CA MET A 150 -17.12 20.15 3.22
C MET A 150 -17.07 18.69 3.65
N GLU A 151 -15.92 18.05 3.49
CA GLU A 151 -15.63 16.74 4.04
C GLU A 151 -14.27 16.78 4.72
N LEU A 152 -14.25 16.37 5.99
CA LEU A 152 -13.02 16.24 6.77
C LEU A 152 -12.50 14.82 6.62
N VAL A 153 -11.20 14.64 6.45
CA VAL A 153 -10.55 13.34 6.27
C VAL A 153 -9.37 13.23 7.21
N GLY A 154 -9.23 12.12 7.90
CA GLY A 154 -8.03 11.75 8.64
C GLY A 154 -7.59 10.34 8.24
N ARG A 155 -6.29 10.13 8.06
CA ARG A 155 -5.70 8.82 7.76
C ARG A 155 -4.47 8.59 8.62
N PHE A 156 -4.36 7.39 9.16
CA PHE A 156 -3.11 6.83 9.67
C PHE A 156 -2.69 5.66 8.77
N SER A 157 -1.40 5.51 8.54
CA SER A 157 -0.85 4.35 7.86
C SER A 157 0.54 4.02 8.40
N ASN A 158 0.89 2.74 8.41
CA ASN A 158 2.20 2.25 8.76
C ASN A 158 2.72 1.28 7.67
N PHE A 159 4.04 1.21 7.53
CA PHE A 159 4.74 0.23 6.71
C PHE A 159 5.93 -0.33 7.51
N ASN A 160 6.14 -1.64 7.42
CA ASN A 160 7.32 -2.33 7.93
C ASN A 160 7.90 -3.16 6.78
N ALA A 161 9.10 -2.80 6.37
CA ALA A 161 9.94 -3.58 5.49
C ALA A 161 10.51 -4.83 6.22
N PRO A 162 11.13 -5.78 5.49
CA PRO A 162 11.83 -6.91 6.06
C PRO A 162 12.99 -6.50 6.97
N GLU A 163 13.09 -7.15 8.13
CA GLU A 163 14.23 -6.97 9.05
C GLU A 163 15.48 -7.65 8.48
N GLY A 164 16.60 -6.95 8.47
CA GLY A 164 17.88 -7.42 7.93
C GLY A 164 18.07 -7.21 6.43
N ALA A 165 17.10 -6.61 5.74
CA ALA A 165 17.29 -6.14 4.37
C ALA A 165 18.02 -4.79 4.35
N GLU A 166 18.78 -4.49 3.29
CA GLU A 166 19.42 -3.17 3.13
C GLU A 166 18.39 -2.02 3.02
N TRP A 167 17.18 -2.33 2.54
CA TRP A 167 16.03 -1.41 2.50
C TRP A 167 15.10 -1.53 3.72
N GLU A 168 15.57 -2.09 4.84
CA GLU A 168 14.79 -2.16 6.08
C GLU A 168 14.35 -0.75 6.52
N GLU A 169 13.05 -0.50 6.46
CA GLU A 169 12.40 0.73 6.88
C GLU A 169 11.13 0.43 7.69
N GLN A 170 10.91 1.22 8.74
CA GLN A 170 9.62 1.34 9.41
C GLN A 170 9.12 2.77 9.25
N ALA A 171 7.92 2.95 8.70
CA ALA A 171 7.36 4.28 8.43
C ALA A 171 5.95 4.41 8.98
N ASP A 172 5.71 5.43 9.81
CA ASP A 172 4.41 5.88 10.28
C ASP A 172 4.00 7.16 9.57
N GLN A 173 2.75 7.26 9.14
CA GLN A 173 2.26 8.41 8.40
C GLN A 173 0.88 8.84 8.88
N TYR A 174 0.75 10.13 9.14
CA TYR A 174 -0.51 10.79 9.47
C TYR A 174 -0.87 11.78 8.38
N ALA A 175 -2.12 11.74 7.90
CA ALA A 175 -2.63 12.69 6.93
C ALA A 175 -3.97 13.29 7.39
N PHE A 176 -4.09 14.61 7.25
CA PHE A 176 -5.29 15.39 7.58
C PHE A 176 -5.72 16.17 6.35
N GLY A 177 -6.96 15.97 5.92
CA GLY A 177 -7.48 16.49 4.67
C GLY A 177 -8.81 17.23 4.83
N LEU A 178 -9.03 18.16 3.93
CA LEU A 178 -10.29 18.86 3.74
C LEU A 178 -10.65 18.84 2.25
N ASN A 179 -11.80 18.24 1.96
CA ASN A 179 -12.37 18.20 0.62
C ASN A 179 -13.52 19.19 0.54
N TYR A 180 -13.55 19.97 -0.54
CA TYR A 180 -14.65 20.87 -0.88
C TYR A 180 -15.28 20.46 -2.21
N TRP A 181 -16.51 19.95 -2.14
CA TRP A 181 -17.27 19.48 -3.28
C TRP A 181 -17.94 20.65 -4.01
N LEU A 182 -17.37 21.07 -5.13
CA LEU A 182 -17.94 22.13 -5.99
C LEU A 182 -19.25 21.64 -6.62
N THR A 183 -19.22 20.41 -7.13
CA THR A 183 -20.36 19.67 -7.67
C THR A 183 -20.19 18.19 -7.30
N TRP A 184 -21.13 17.34 -7.70
CA TRP A 184 -20.98 15.89 -7.52
C TRP A 184 -19.86 15.28 -8.38
N ARG A 185 -19.33 16.02 -9.38
CA ARG A 185 -18.24 15.59 -10.27
C ARG A 185 -16.92 16.34 -10.04
N SER A 186 -16.90 17.34 -9.17
CA SER A 186 -15.73 18.21 -9.01
C SER A 186 -15.45 18.47 -7.54
N VAL A 187 -14.21 18.20 -7.12
CA VAL A 187 -13.77 18.37 -5.73
C VAL A 187 -12.39 18.99 -5.70
N VAL A 188 -12.21 19.97 -4.82
CA VAL A 188 -10.90 20.51 -4.44
C VAL A 188 -10.51 19.87 -3.11
N LYS A 189 -9.30 19.34 -3.04
CA LYS A 189 -8.76 18.67 -1.86
C LYS A 189 -7.51 19.40 -1.41
N VAL A 190 -7.43 19.67 -0.12
CA VAL A 190 -6.20 20.13 0.52
C VAL A 190 -5.85 19.12 1.62
N ALA A 191 -4.59 18.76 1.73
CA ALA A 191 -4.13 17.83 2.75
C ALA A 191 -2.76 18.22 3.28
N TYR A 192 -2.56 18.00 4.57
CA TYR A 192 -1.26 17.98 5.22
C TYR A 192 -0.94 16.54 5.59
N GLN A 193 0.28 16.12 5.34
CA GLN A 193 0.79 14.80 5.68
C GLN A 193 2.13 14.94 6.38
N THR A 194 2.36 14.09 7.37
CA THR A 194 3.67 13.89 8.00
C THR A 194 3.98 12.41 8.01
N THR A 195 5.21 12.06 7.67
CA THR A 195 5.72 10.69 7.65
C THR A 195 6.97 10.66 8.50
N ASP A 196 6.98 9.83 9.53
CA ASP A 196 8.14 9.52 10.35
C ASP A 196 8.65 8.14 9.94
N SER A 197 9.89 8.06 9.46
CA SER A 197 10.53 6.80 9.12
C SER A 197 11.80 6.55 9.93
N VAL A 198 12.10 5.27 10.16
CA VAL A 198 13.34 4.77 10.77
C VAL A 198 13.90 3.72 9.85
N GLY A 199 15.20 3.81 9.52
CA GLY A 199 15.84 2.95 8.52
C GLY A 199 15.66 3.48 7.09
N GLY A 200 15.77 2.59 6.11
CA GLY A 200 15.78 2.90 4.68
C GLY A 200 17.10 3.50 4.20
N HIS A 201 17.29 3.50 2.88
CA HIS A 201 18.50 3.99 2.20
C HIS A 201 18.91 5.41 2.62
N ASP A 202 17.94 6.27 2.96
CA ASP A 202 18.17 7.67 3.35
C ASP A 202 18.34 7.88 4.88
N GLY A 203 18.36 6.82 5.69
CA GLY A 203 18.62 6.91 7.14
C GLY A 203 17.43 7.42 7.98
N GLY A 204 16.22 7.38 7.44
CA GLY A 204 14.98 7.75 8.09
C GLY A 204 14.81 9.26 8.33
N GLY A 205 13.80 9.63 9.11
CA GLY A 205 13.51 10.99 9.52
C GLY A 205 12.04 11.39 9.32
N THR A 206 11.75 12.66 9.61
CA THR A 206 10.42 13.23 9.44
C THR A 206 10.34 13.98 8.12
N THR A 207 9.36 13.60 7.28
CA THR A 207 9.03 14.31 6.04
C THR A 207 7.61 14.84 6.10
N ASP A 208 7.46 16.15 5.87
CA ASP A 208 6.16 16.83 5.81
C ASP A 208 5.78 17.20 4.38
N GLY A 209 4.49 17.13 4.07
CA GLY A 209 3.95 17.45 2.75
C GLY A 209 2.62 18.19 2.82
N PHE A 210 2.48 19.24 2.01
CA PHE A 210 1.21 19.92 1.77
C PHE A 210 0.76 19.69 0.32
N PHE A 211 -0.45 19.19 0.15
CA PHE A 211 -0.99 18.76 -1.13
C PHE A 211 -2.24 19.55 -1.48
N VAL A 212 -2.33 19.99 -2.74
CA VAL A 212 -3.55 20.55 -3.32
C VAL A 212 -3.87 19.78 -4.59
N HIS A 213 -5.09 19.27 -4.66
CA HIS A 213 -5.54 18.49 -5.82
C HIS A 213 -6.95 18.91 -6.21
N TRP A 214 -7.14 19.22 -7.49
CA TRP A 214 -8.45 19.40 -8.10
C TRP A 214 -8.78 18.20 -8.99
N ALA A 215 -9.80 17.43 -8.60
CA ALA A 215 -10.28 16.29 -9.36
C ALA A 215 -11.61 16.63 -10.06
N ILE A 216 -11.71 16.25 -11.34
CA ILE A 216 -12.87 16.46 -12.21
C ILE A 216 -13.23 15.12 -12.88
N GLY A 217 -14.47 14.68 -12.70
CA GLY A 217 -15.05 13.54 -13.44
C GLY A 217 -15.85 14.01 -14.65
N PHE A 218 -15.67 13.34 -15.79
CA PHE A 218 -16.40 13.58 -17.04
C PHE A 218 -17.62 12.66 -17.20
#